data_AF-A0A258WH38-F1
#
_entry.id   AF-A0A258WH38-F1
#
_cell.length_a   1.000
_cell.length_b   1.000
_cell.length_c   1.000
_cell.angle_alpha   90.00
_cell.angle_beta   90.00
_cell.angle_gamma   90.00
#
_symmetry.space_group_name_H-M   'P 1'
#
loop_
_entity.id
_entity.type
_entity.pdbx_description
1 polymer ?
#
loop_
_entity_poly.entity_id
_entity_poly.type
_entity_poly.pdbx_seq_one_letter_code
_entity_poly.pdbx_strand_id
1 'polypeptide(L)'
;MASVPVVPADVGRAVIDPRSYGAWDPLLDQFDALRSTMPVARVVAPNDEHESFWLVSGFDAVMKVSKDNATFLNNPKSAVFTLRVGDMLARSITGGSPHLVESLVQMDAPKHPKLRRLTQDWFMPKNLARLEDEIRKIANDSIDRMLAAGEAKEGEGDFMALVAAPYP
;
A
#
# COMPACT_ATOMS: atom_id res chain seq x y z
N MET A 1 26.69 -18.86 -14.19
CA MET A 1 25.80 -17.80 -13.69
C MET A 1 24.94 -18.40 -12.60
N ALA A 2 24.78 -17.77 -11.44
CA ALA A 2 23.85 -18.25 -10.43
C ALA A 2 22.41 -18.15 -10.97
N SER A 3 21.58 -19.16 -10.73
CA SER A 3 20.16 -19.12 -11.11
C SER A 3 19.44 -18.01 -10.34
N VAL A 4 18.49 -17.32 -10.99
CA VAL A 4 17.64 -16.33 -10.34
C VAL A 4 16.79 -17.02 -9.28
N PRO A 5 16.80 -16.59 -8.00
CA PRO A 5 15.91 -17.13 -6.98
C PRO A 5 14.45 -16.93 -7.36
N VAL A 6 13.64 -17.98 -7.31
CA VAL A 6 12.21 -17.95 -7.62
C VAL A 6 11.44 -18.33 -6.36
N VAL A 7 10.40 -17.55 -6.06
CA VAL A 7 9.51 -17.79 -4.91
C VAL A 7 8.76 -19.11 -5.12
N PRO A 8 8.61 -19.97 -4.07
CA PRO A 8 7.75 -21.14 -4.14
C PRO A 8 6.33 -20.80 -4.63
N ALA A 9 5.71 -21.67 -5.44
CA ALA A 9 4.46 -21.35 -6.14
C ALA A 9 3.25 -21.11 -5.20
N ASP A 10 3.25 -21.70 -4.02
CA ASP A 10 2.27 -21.45 -2.95
C ASP A 10 2.46 -20.06 -2.33
N VAL A 11 3.69 -19.67 -2.00
CA VAL A 11 4.01 -18.33 -1.49
C VAL A 11 3.74 -17.26 -2.55
N GLY A 12 4.09 -17.53 -3.81
CA GLY A 12 3.84 -16.64 -4.93
C GLY A 12 2.34 -16.38 -5.17
N ARG A 13 1.48 -17.37 -4.91
CA ARG A 13 0.02 -17.18 -4.92
C ARG A 13 -0.47 -16.40 -3.71
N ALA A 14 0.02 -16.73 -2.52
CA ALA A 14 -0.41 -16.08 -1.28
C ALA A 14 -0.09 -14.58 -1.25
N VAL A 15 1.09 -14.16 -1.72
CA VAL A 15 1.49 -12.74 -1.69
C VAL A 15 0.62 -11.83 -2.57
N ILE A 16 -0.09 -12.40 -3.55
CA ILE A 16 -1.01 -11.66 -4.43
C ILE A 16 -2.50 -11.90 -4.13
N ASP A 17 -2.82 -12.81 -3.21
CA ASP A 17 -4.21 -13.15 -2.86
C ASP A 17 -4.72 -12.18 -1.78
N PRO A 18 -5.77 -11.38 -2.04
CA PRO A 18 -6.35 -10.48 -1.04
C PRO A 18 -6.77 -11.20 0.25
N ARG A 19 -7.16 -12.47 0.15
CA ARG A 19 -7.57 -13.29 1.31
C ARG A 19 -6.41 -13.57 2.25
N SER A 20 -5.18 -13.63 1.74
CA SER A 20 -3.99 -13.80 2.58
C SER A 20 -3.76 -12.62 3.50
N TYR A 21 -4.06 -11.39 3.04
CA TYR A 21 -4.00 -10.19 3.88
C TYR A 21 -5.16 -10.09 4.88
N GLY A 22 -6.29 -10.73 4.59
CA GLY A 22 -7.39 -10.90 5.56
C GLY A 22 -7.12 -11.96 6.63
N ALA A 23 -6.43 -13.05 6.27
CA ALA A 23 -6.04 -14.11 7.20
C ALA A 23 -4.79 -13.75 8.04
N TRP A 24 -3.93 -12.88 7.50
CA TRP A 24 -2.76 -12.26 8.14
C TRP A 24 -1.65 -13.22 8.57
N ASP A 25 -1.85 -14.01 9.62
CA ASP A 25 -0.81 -14.82 10.26
C ASP A 25 -0.14 -15.83 9.32
N PRO A 26 -0.88 -16.59 8.47
CA PRO A 26 -0.24 -17.53 7.55
C PRO A 26 0.70 -16.85 6.54
N LEU A 27 0.41 -15.61 6.15
CA LEU A 27 1.26 -14.85 5.25
C LEU A 27 2.53 -14.36 5.95
N LEU A 28 2.44 -14.01 7.25
CA LEU A 28 3.61 -13.67 8.06
C LEU A 28 4.57 -14.85 8.20
N ASP A 29 4.06 -16.05 8.49
CA ASP A 29 4.87 -17.27 8.58
C ASP A 29 5.63 -17.54 7.26
N GLN A 30 4.96 -17.33 6.12
CA GLN A 30 5.58 -17.45 4.80
C GLN A 30 6.67 -16.38 4.58
N PHE A 31 6.46 -15.15 5.04
CA PHE A 31 7.48 -14.11 4.96
C PHE A 31 8.68 -14.40 5.86
N ASP A 32 8.52 -15.03 7.02
CA ASP A 32 9.64 -15.43 7.87
C ASP A 32 10.52 -16.49 7.20
N ALA A 33 9.91 -17.51 6.60
CA ALA A 33 10.62 -18.53 5.82
C ALA A 33 11.32 -17.92 4.59
N LEU A 34 10.65 -17.02 3.87
CA LEU A 34 11.21 -16.39 2.67
C LEU A 34 12.38 -15.47 3.00
N ARG A 35 12.25 -14.60 4.02
CA ARG A 35 13.29 -13.62 4.39
C ARG A 35 14.58 -14.26 4.89
N SER A 36 14.49 -15.43 5.53
CA SER A 36 15.65 -16.16 6.04
C SER A 36 16.48 -16.83 4.94
N THR A 37 15.88 -17.12 3.77
CA THR A 37 16.52 -17.92 2.71
C THR A 37 16.73 -17.17 1.40
N MET A 38 15.77 -16.32 1.00
CA MET A 38 15.76 -15.60 -0.26
C MET A 38 15.01 -14.25 -0.13
N PRO A 39 15.59 -13.25 0.56
CA PRO A 39 14.92 -11.98 0.85
C PRO A 39 14.61 -11.12 -0.39
N VAL A 40 15.16 -11.49 -1.55
CA VAL A 40 14.85 -10.94 -2.87
C VAL A 40 14.70 -12.12 -3.84
N ALA A 41 13.48 -12.39 -4.28
CA ALA A 41 13.18 -13.51 -5.18
C ALA A 41 12.10 -13.12 -6.19
N ARG A 42 12.12 -13.77 -7.35
CA ARG A 42 11.18 -13.48 -8.43
C ARG A 42 9.89 -14.25 -8.23
N VAL A 43 8.75 -13.56 -8.29
CA VAL A 43 7.42 -14.15 -8.36
C VAL A 43 7.04 -14.29 -9.83
N VAL A 44 6.68 -15.50 -10.25
CA VAL A 44 6.29 -15.82 -11.62
C VAL A 44 4.94 -16.51 -11.59
N ALA A 45 3.98 -15.95 -12.32
CA ALA A 45 2.64 -16.46 -12.48
C ALA A 45 2.66 -17.79 -13.28
N PRO A 46 2.07 -18.89 -12.79
CA PRO A 46 2.03 -20.15 -13.52
C PRO A 46 1.29 -20.05 -14.87
N ASN A 47 0.26 -19.21 -14.96
CA ASN A 47 -0.59 -19.05 -16.14
C ASN A 47 -0.50 -17.65 -16.75
N ASP A 48 0.60 -16.92 -16.45
CA ASP A 48 0.85 -15.55 -16.91
C ASP A 48 -0.27 -14.53 -16.54
N GLU A 49 -1.00 -14.75 -15.45
CA GLU A 49 -2.09 -13.86 -15.01
C GLU A 49 -1.63 -12.46 -14.54
N HIS A 50 -0.34 -12.32 -14.19
CA HIS A 50 0.31 -11.07 -13.84
C HIS A 50 1.74 -11.04 -14.39
N GLU A 51 2.27 -9.84 -14.60
CA GLU A 51 3.68 -9.69 -14.96
C GLU A 51 4.58 -10.19 -13.81
N SER A 52 5.70 -10.85 -14.11
CA SER A 52 6.64 -11.24 -13.07
C SER A 52 7.20 -10.01 -12.33
N PHE A 53 7.37 -10.12 -11.02
CA PHE A 53 7.95 -9.06 -10.21
C PHE A 53 8.94 -9.63 -9.19
N TRP A 54 9.73 -8.75 -8.57
CA TRP A 54 10.61 -9.10 -7.47
C TRP A 54 9.88 -8.88 -6.15
N LEU A 55 9.74 -9.95 -5.36
CA LEU A 55 9.32 -9.84 -3.97
C LEU A 55 10.55 -9.51 -3.12
N VAL A 56 10.57 -8.28 -2.61
CA VAL A 56 11.58 -7.80 -1.67
C VAL A 56 10.98 -7.87 -0.27
N SER A 57 11.35 -8.88 0.49
CA SER A 57 10.75 -9.15 1.80
C SER A 57 11.63 -8.71 2.97
N GLY A 58 12.94 -8.64 2.79
CA GLY A 58 13.88 -8.20 3.84
C GLY A 58 13.85 -6.69 4.09
N PHE A 59 13.84 -6.27 5.37
CA PHE A 59 13.80 -4.86 5.76
C PHE A 59 14.91 -4.03 5.10
N ASP A 60 16.17 -4.47 5.20
CA ASP A 60 17.31 -3.74 4.62
C ASP A 60 17.21 -3.60 3.10
N ALA A 61 16.68 -4.62 2.43
CA ALA A 61 16.50 -4.60 0.98
C ALA A 61 15.39 -3.63 0.58
N VAL A 62 14.25 -3.64 1.29
CA VAL A 62 13.16 -2.67 1.09
C VAL A 62 13.69 -1.25 1.31
N MET A 63 14.46 -1.02 2.38
CA MET A 63 15.03 0.31 2.67
C MET A 63 16.03 0.78 1.62
N LYS A 64 16.85 -0.13 1.06
CA LYS A 64 17.77 0.20 -0.05
C LYS A 64 16.99 0.61 -1.30
N VAL A 65 16.01 -0.19 -1.71
CA VAL A 65 15.14 0.11 -2.87
C VAL A 65 14.41 1.45 -2.67
N SER A 66 13.84 1.66 -1.49
CA SER A 66 13.04 2.87 -1.19
C SER A 66 13.86 4.17 -1.14
N LYS A 67 15.19 4.08 -0.97
CA LYS A 67 16.09 5.25 -0.96
C LYS A 67 16.67 5.54 -2.34
N ASP A 68 16.83 4.53 -3.18
CA ASP A 68 17.37 4.66 -4.54
C ASP A 68 16.27 4.95 -5.59
N ASN A 69 15.68 6.14 -5.47
CA ASN A 69 14.61 6.62 -6.35
C ASN A 69 15.08 6.93 -7.79
N ALA A 70 16.40 6.89 -8.06
CA ALA A 70 16.94 7.08 -9.41
C ALA A 70 16.91 5.77 -10.20
N THR A 71 17.08 4.64 -9.50
CA THR A 71 17.08 3.29 -10.09
C THR A 71 15.70 2.65 -10.04
N PHE A 72 14.98 2.79 -8.92
CA PHE A 72 13.66 2.20 -8.71
C PHE A 72 12.59 3.28 -8.88
N LEU A 73 11.93 3.23 -10.04
CA LEU A 73 11.00 4.25 -10.52
C LEU A 73 9.54 3.87 -10.25
N ASN A 74 8.70 4.88 -10.02
CA ASN A 74 7.27 4.70 -9.76
C ASN A 74 6.42 4.78 -11.03
N ASN A 75 6.78 5.62 -12.01
CA ASN A 75 5.94 5.96 -13.16
C ASN A 75 5.84 4.88 -14.26
N PRO A 76 6.90 4.12 -14.61
CA PRO A 76 6.88 3.25 -15.80
C PRO A 76 5.84 2.12 -15.79
N LYS A 77 5.39 1.70 -14.60
CA LYS A 77 4.43 0.61 -14.38
C LYS A 77 3.41 1.06 -13.33
N SER A 78 2.34 0.29 -13.14
CA SER A 78 1.43 0.51 -12.01
C SER A 78 2.20 0.57 -10.69
N ALA A 79 1.97 1.60 -9.89
CA ALA A 79 2.60 1.78 -8.58
C ALA A 79 2.07 0.80 -7.52
N VAL A 80 1.00 0.06 -7.84
CA VAL A 80 0.44 -1.03 -7.01
C VAL A 80 0.39 -2.31 -7.83
N PHE A 81 0.46 -3.46 -7.15
CA PHE A 81 0.27 -4.74 -7.82
C PHE A 81 -1.10 -4.82 -8.49
N THR A 82 -1.14 -5.39 -9.70
CA THR A 82 -2.37 -5.63 -10.44
C THR A 82 -2.21 -6.84 -11.35
N LEU A 83 -3.32 -7.56 -11.58
CA LEU A 83 -3.37 -8.59 -12.62
C LEU A 83 -3.36 -7.93 -14.00
N ARG A 84 -3.01 -8.68 -15.05
CA ARG A 84 -3.00 -8.16 -16.43
C ARG A 84 -4.35 -7.57 -16.84
N VAL A 85 -5.45 -8.18 -16.41
CA VAL A 85 -6.82 -7.68 -16.67
C VAL A 85 -7.03 -6.30 -16.05
N GLY A 86 -6.52 -6.06 -14.83
CA GLY A 86 -6.62 -4.77 -14.16
C GLY A 86 -5.77 -3.69 -14.84
N ASP A 87 -4.55 -4.01 -15.24
CA ASP A 87 -3.69 -3.10 -16.04
C ASP A 87 -4.34 -2.74 -17.38
N MET A 88 -4.89 -3.73 -18.10
CA MET A 88 -5.62 -3.50 -19.35
C MET A 88 -6.82 -2.56 -19.17
N LEU A 89 -7.59 -2.74 -18.09
CA LEU A 89 -8.71 -1.86 -17.78
C LEU A 89 -8.25 -0.43 -17.45
N ALA A 90 -7.18 -0.26 -16.67
CA ALA A 90 -6.64 1.06 -16.36
C ALA A 90 -6.19 1.78 -17.63
N ARG A 91 -5.50 1.08 -18.53
CA ARG A 91 -5.05 1.62 -19.82
C ARG A 91 -6.19 1.97 -20.76
N SER A 92 -7.26 1.17 -20.78
CA SER A 92 -8.42 1.46 -21.63
C SER A 92 -9.16 2.72 -21.17
N ILE A 93 -9.25 2.96 -19.86
CA ILE A 93 -9.87 4.16 -19.27
C ILE A 93 -9.04 5.43 -19.50
N THR A 94 -7.72 5.32 -19.43
CA THR A 94 -6.81 6.48 -19.35
C THR A 94 -6.13 6.83 -20.68
N GLY A 95 -6.44 6.11 -21.76
CA GLY A 95 -5.78 6.30 -23.04
C GLY A 95 -4.34 5.76 -23.10
N GLY A 96 -4.05 4.70 -22.34
CA GLY A 96 -2.78 3.96 -22.39
C GLY A 96 -1.90 4.07 -21.15
N SER A 97 -2.24 4.92 -20.18
CA SER A 97 -1.54 5.01 -18.89
C SER A 97 -1.87 3.81 -17.99
N PRO A 98 -0.91 3.23 -17.25
CA PRO A 98 -1.23 2.25 -16.22
C PRO A 98 -1.86 2.89 -14.97
N HIS A 99 -1.89 4.22 -14.88
CA HIS A 99 -2.34 4.97 -13.70
C HIS A 99 -3.73 5.57 -13.94
N LEU A 100 -4.74 5.12 -13.19
CA LEU A 100 -6.11 5.68 -13.24
C LEU A 100 -6.14 7.20 -12.98
N VAL A 101 -5.31 7.65 -12.04
CA VAL A 101 -5.00 9.05 -11.79
C VAL A 101 -3.48 9.16 -11.61
N GLU A 102 -2.85 10.07 -12.33
CA GLU A 102 -1.43 10.38 -12.10
C GLU A 102 -1.32 11.39 -10.95
N SER A 103 -1.30 10.88 -9.72
CA SER A 103 -1.06 11.65 -8.50
C SER A 103 0.43 11.65 -8.13
N LEU A 104 0.78 12.29 -7.01
CA LEU A 104 2.17 12.46 -6.58
C LEU A 104 2.93 11.13 -6.43
N VAL A 105 2.25 10.05 -6.00
CA VAL A 105 2.88 8.74 -5.77
C VAL A 105 3.23 7.97 -7.06
N GLN A 106 2.65 8.36 -8.20
CA GLN A 106 2.93 7.76 -9.51
C GLN A 106 4.04 8.50 -10.29
N MET A 107 4.62 9.57 -9.74
CA MET A 107 5.55 10.43 -10.47
C MET A 107 7.00 10.19 -10.05
N ASP A 108 7.91 10.36 -11.01
CA ASP A 108 9.36 10.38 -10.77
C ASP A 108 9.94 11.80 -10.95
N ALA A 109 11.24 11.93 -10.68
CA ALA A 109 11.98 13.15 -10.97
C ALA A 109 12.00 13.44 -12.49
N PRO A 110 11.98 14.73 -12.92
CA PRO A 110 12.05 15.94 -12.11
C PRO A 110 10.67 16.48 -11.66
N LYS A 111 9.55 15.88 -12.09
CA LYS A 111 8.19 16.37 -11.81
C LYS A 111 7.80 16.16 -10.35
N HIS A 112 8.05 14.96 -9.81
CA HIS A 112 7.73 14.58 -8.44
C HIS A 112 8.25 15.55 -7.36
N PRO A 113 9.56 15.86 -7.26
CA PRO A 113 10.06 16.73 -6.19
C PRO A 113 9.49 18.16 -6.27
N LYS A 114 9.20 18.66 -7.48
CA LYS A 114 8.60 19.99 -7.67
C LYS A 114 7.19 20.05 -7.09
N LEU A 115 6.36 19.05 -7.40
CA LEU A 115 4.98 18.99 -6.90
C LEU A 115 4.92 18.64 -5.41
N ARG A 116 5.78 17.74 -4.93
CA ARG A 116 5.87 17.39 -3.50
C ARG A 116 6.20 18.60 -2.64
N ARG A 117 7.11 19.46 -3.12
CA ARG A 117 7.55 20.67 -2.40
C ARG A 117 6.39 21.66 -2.15
N LEU A 118 5.35 21.66 -2.99
CA LEU A 118 4.23 22.61 -2.86
C LEU A 118 3.46 22.43 -1.55
N THR A 119 3.34 21.20 -1.05
CA THR A 119 2.58 20.90 0.18
C THR A 119 3.47 20.48 1.34
N GLN A 120 4.76 20.23 1.10
CA GLN A 120 5.70 19.74 2.11
C GLN A 120 5.70 20.58 3.39
N ASP A 121 5.81 21.91 3.27
CA ASP A 121 5.85 22.78 4.44
C ASP A 121 4.56 22.71 5.25
N TRP A 122 3.41 22.64 4.57
CA TRP A 122 2.10 22.55 5.23
C TRP A 122 1.96 21.26 6.05
N PHE A 123 2.52 20.14 5.57
CA PHE A 123 2.52 18.85 6.28
C PHE A 123 3.59 18.73 7.37
N MET A 124 4.38 19.76 7.66
CA MET A 124 5.35 19.72 8.76
C MET A 124 4.67 19.80 10.13
N PRO A 125 5.22 19.17 11.19
CA PRO A 125 4.60 19.11 12.52
C PRO A 125 4.16 20.47 13.07
N LYS A 126 4.95 21.53 12.85
CA LYS A 126 4.61 22.90 13.28
C LYS A 126 3.31 23.42 12.67
N ASN A 127 3.04 23.13 11.41
CA ASN A 127 1.82 23.57 10.73
C ASN A 127 0.64 22.69 11.12
N LEU A 128 0.84 21.37 11.22
CA LEU A 128 -0.19 20.43 11.64
C LEU A 128 -0.67 20.66 13.08
N ALA A 129 0.20 21.12 13.99
CA ALA A 129 -0.19 21.46 15.36
C ALA A 129 -1.29 22.54 15.43
N ARG A 130 -1.44 23.37 14.39
CA ARG A 130 -2.50 24.38 14.31
C ARG A 130 -3.88 23.78 14.10
N LEU A 131 -3.96 22.53 13.62
CA LEU A 131 -5.19 21.79 13.39
C LEU A 131 -5.61 20.98 14.63
N GLU A 132 -4.86 21.04 15.73
CA GLU A 132 -5.09 20.17 16.89
C GLU A 132 -6.52 20.34 17.45
N ASP A 133 -7.00 21.57 17.62
CA ASP A 133 -8.35 21.83 18.14
C ASP A 133 -9.44 21.33 17.19
N GLU A 134 -9.25 21.49 15.88
CA GLU A 134 -10.18 21.00 14.85
C GLU A 134 -10.24 19.47 14.84
N ILE A 135 -9.08 18.80 14.87
CA ILE A 135 -8.97 17.35 14.93
C ILE A 135 -9.55 16.83 16.26
N ARG A 136 -9.28 17.51 17.38
CA ARG A 136 -9.83 17.15 18.70
C ARG A 136 -11.34 17.24 18.70
N LYS A 137 -11.92 18.25 18.06
CA LYS A 137 -13.37 18.34 17.88
C LYS A 137 -13.91 17.14 17.08
N ILE A 138 -13.32 16.83 15.93
CA ILE A 138 -13.76 15.70 15.10
C ILE A 138 -13.65 14.39 15.89
N ALA A 139 -12.58 14.20 16.65
CA ALA A 139 -12.37 13.03 17.50
C ALA A 139 -13.45 12.92 18.59
N ASN A 140 -13.72 14.02 19.32
CA ASN A 140 -14.79 14.04 20.33
C ASN A 140 -16.15 13.71 19.69
N ASP A 141 -16.48 14.33 18.56
CA ASP A 141 -17.74 14.08 17.85
C ASP A 141 -17.86 12.60 17.40
N SER A 142 -16.75 11.95 17.04
CA SER A 142 -16.72 10.49 16.75
C SER A 142 -16.94 9.62 17.99
N ILE A 143 -16.33 9.99 19.12
CA ILE A 143 -16.53 9.25 20.38
C ILE A 143 -17.94 9.43 20.92
N ASP A 144 -18.51 10.63 20.84
CA ASP A 144 -19.90 10.89 21.24
C ASP A 144 -20.89 10.01 20.46
N ARG A 145 -20.67 9.85 19.14
CA ARG A 145 -21.45 8.90 18.31
C ARG A 145 -21.30 7.46 18.77
N MET A 146 -20.08 7.03 19.11
CA MET A 146 -19.83 5.69 19.62
C MET A 146 -20.55 5.44 20.95
N LEU A 147 -20.47 6.37 21.90
CA LEU A 147 -21.11 6.26 23.21
C LEU A 147 -22.63 6.20 23.09
N ALA A 148 -23.23 7.10 22.31
CA ALA A 148 -24.67 7.10 22.07
C ALA A 148 -25.15 5.80 21.39
N ALA A 149 -24.38 5.25 20.46
CA ALA A 149 -24.69 3.98 19.82
C ALA A 149 -24.60 2.79 20.81
N GLY A 150 -23.61 2.82 21.71
CA GLY A 150 -23.44 1.83 22.77
C GLY A 150 -24.60 1.85 23.77
N GLU A 151 -25.06 3.02 24.21
CA GLU A 151 -26.24 3.15 25.08
C GLU A 151 -27.48 2.51 24.47
N ALA A 152 -27.66 2.63 23.15
CA ALA A 152 -28.76 2.02 22.42
C ALA A 152 -28.61 0.49 22.21
N LYS A 153 -27.42 -0.08 22.46
CA LYS A 153 -27.07 -1.48 22.17
C LYS A 153 -26.37 -2.18 23.35
N GLU A 154 -26.75 -1.86 24.59
CA GLU A 154 -26.22 -2.51 25.80
C GLU A 154 -24.68 -2.49 25.92
N GLY A 155 -24.03 -1.45 25.36
CA GLY A 155 -22.58 -1.28 25.37
C GLY A 155 -21.85 -1.87 24.16
N GLU A 156 -22.56 -2.37 23.13
CA GLU A 156 -21.96 -2.96 21.94
C GLU A 156 -21.95 -2.02 20.73
N GLY A 157 -20.91 -2.14 19.88
CA GLY A 157 -20.81 -1.39 18.63
C GLY A 157 -19.63 -1.83 17.76
N ASP A 158 -19.76 -1.62 16.45
CA ASP A 158 -18.66 -1.80 15.51
C ASP A 158 -17.77 -0.54 15.48
N PHE A 159 -16.56 -0.66 16.02
CA PHE A 159 -15.60 0.44 16.08
C PHE A 159 -15.19 0.96 14.70
N MET A 160 -15.17 0.10 13.67
CA MET A 160 -14.84 0.53 12.31
C MET A 160 -15.91 1.50 11.80
N ALA A 161 -17.18 1.10 11.84
CA ALA A 161 -18.29 1.93 11.40
C ALA A 161 -18.48 3.20 12.24
N LEU A 162 -18.23 3.13 13.56
CA LEU A 162 -18.53 4.23 14.47
C LEU A 162 -17.40 5.25 14.62
N VAL A 163 -16.14 4.81 14.53
CA VAL A 163 -14.98 5.65 14.87
C VAL A 163 -13.93 5.70 13.76
N ALA A 164 -13.44 4.55 13.29
CA ALA A 164 -12.22 4.53 12.47
C ALA A 164 -12.44 4.84 10.97
N ALA A 165 -13.58 4.46 10.41
CA ALA A 165 -13.88 4.60 8.98
C ALA A 165 -14.56 5.92 8.58
N PRO A 166 -15.43 6.55 9.40
CA PRO A 166 -16.08 7.80 9.01
C PRO A 166 -15.07 8.90 8.69
N TYR A 167 -15.18 9.45 7.49
CA TYR A 167 -14.53 10.72 7.15
C TYR A 167 -15.45 11.86 7.63
N PRO A 168 -14.91 12.99 8.12
CA PRO A 168 -15.72 14.17 8.42
C PRO A 168 -16.52 14.67 7.22
#